data_AF-A0A2A5C1H7-F1
#
_entry.id   AF-A0A2A5C1H7-F1
#
_cell.length_a   1.000
_cell.length_b   1.000
_cell.length_c   1.000
_cell.angle_alpha   90.00
_cell.angle_beta   90.00
_cell.angle_gamma   90.00
#
_symmetry.space_group_name_H-M   'P 1'
#
loop_
_entity.id
_entity.type
_entity.pdbx_description
1 polymer ?
#
loop_
_entity_poly.entity_id
_entity_poly.type
_entity_poly.pdbx_seq_one_letter_code
_entity_poly.pdbx_strand_id
1 'polypeptide(L)'
;MKRKPLTITTLMVLGVSSLSLAEEISSVIPESRYVSVQVGATPAQRNLLESVLSVHIPKQLETIGEALAYLLHPYGLRLLKTEEALPEQALLLSLALPDPHRILDPITLLDALKLLGGESFEVTINPVTRTVSYTLKKDYQQFVSEAEIEQAVKNWTQKNQTVNHYGPVKKGESLSSIITISGLKWVTLDQRMVQVFQANPNAFFNNMNTLKKDVMLNLTPQDPAILSVSTASRFVDEQHRLWLEKKVMP
;
A
#
# COMPACT_ATOMS: atom_id res chain seq x y z
N MET A 1 -71.88 -20.79 -44.89
CA MET A 1 -71.52 -19.50 -44.28
C MET A 1 -70.13 -19.59 -43.67
N LYS A 2 -69.16 -18.84 -44.21
CA LYS A 2 -67.76 -18.81 -43.75
C LYS A 2 -67.67 -18.20 -42.34
N ARG A 3 -67.13 -18.95 -41.37
CA ARG A 3 -66.75 -18.40 -40.05
C ARG A 3 -65.25 -18.08 -40.08
N LYS A 4 -64.91 -16.81 -39.83
CA LYS A 4 -63.53 -16.29 -39.80
C LYS A 4 -62.82 -16.73 -38.50
N PRO A 5 -61.48 -16.89 -38.49
CA PRO A 5 -60.74 -17.25 -37.28
C PRO A 5 -60.52 -16.04 -36.36
N LEU A 6 -60.56 -16.29 -35.05
CA LEU A 6 -60.32 -15.31 -33.99
C LEU A 6 -58.81 -15.30 -33.65
N THR A 7 -58.11 -14.24 -34.05
CA THR A 7 -56.69 -14.02 -33.73
C THR A 7 -56.57 -13.31 -32.38
N ILE A 8 -55.98 -13.99 -31.39
CA ILE A 8 -55.58 -13.40 -30.10
C ILE A 8 -54.25 -12.66 -30.33
N THR A 9 -54.27 -11.34 -30.20
CA THR A 9 -53.08 -10.48 -30.25
C THR A 9 -52.60 -10.24 -28.83
N THR A 10 -51.48 -10.84 -28.47
CA THR A 10 -50.78 -10.62 -27.19
C THR A 10 -50.06 -9.27 -27.26
N LEU A 11 -50.47 -8.33 -26.40
CA LEU A 11 -49.86 -7.01 -26.27
C LEU A 11 -48.53 -7.14 -25.49
N MET A 12 -47.40 -6.98 -26.19
CA MET A 12 -46.06 -6.98 -25.60
C MET A 12 -45.77 -5.60 -25.00
N VAL A 13 -45.71 -5.51 -23.67
CA VAL A 13 -45.31 -4.30 -22.95
C VAL A 13 -43.80 -4.17 -23.04
N LEU A 14 -43.32 -3.21 -23.84
CA LEU A 14 -41.93 -2.78 -23.85
C LEU A 14 -41.66 -1.96 -22.58
N GLY A 15 -41.00 -2.56 -21.61
CA GLY A 15 -40.43 -1.84 -20.47
C GLY A 15 -39.32 -0.93 -20.97
N VAL A 16 -39.53 0.38 -20.90
CA VAL A 16 -38.48 1.38 -21.11
C VAL A 16 -37.61 1.35 -19.85
N SER A 17 -36.49 0.62 -19.90
CA SER A 17 -35.48 0.70 -18.85
C SER A 17 -34.81 2.07 -18.96
N SER A 18 -35.15 2.97 -18.04
CA SER A 18 -34.48 4.25 -17.87
C SER A 18 -33.00 4.00 -17.56
N LEU A 19 -32.12 4.20 -18.56
CA LEU A 19 -30.69 4.32 -18.32
C LEU A 19 -30.46 5.65 -17.60
N SER A 20 -30.42 5.62 -16.27
CA SER A 20 -30.00 6.75 -15.45
C SER A 20 -28.48 6.93 -15.58
N LEU A 21 -28.03 7.71 -16.56
CA LEU A 21 -26.73 8.38 -16.44
C LEU A 21 -26.90 9.42 -15.34
N ALA A 22 -26.54 9.06 -14.11
CA ALA A 22 -26.46 10.02 -13.01
C ALA A 22 -25.28 10.95 -13.29
N GLU A 23 -25.59 12.15 -13.78
CA GLU A 23 -24.63 13.25 -13.86
C GLU A 23 -24.32 13.69 -12.42
N GLU A 24 -23.07 13.47 -11.97
CA GLU A 24 -22.65 13.82 -10.61
C GLU A 24 -22.66 15.34 -10.41
N ILE A 25 -23.69 15.85 -9.75
CA ILE A 25 -23.80 17.25 -9.35
C ILE A 25 -22.82 17.49 -8.19
N SER A 26 -21.60 17.93 -8.49
CA SER A 26 -20.72 18.51 -7.48
C SER A 26 -21.27 19.89 -7.09
N SER A 27 -21.74 20.04 -5.85
CA SER A 27 -22.24 21.32 -5.36
C SER A 27 -21.06 22.23 -4.97
N VAL A 28 -20.94 23.36 -5.65
CA VAL A 28 -19.98 24.41 -5.28
C VAL A 28 -20.70 25.38 -4.35
N ILE A 29 -20.24 25.49 -3.10
CA ILE A 29 -20.81 26.42 -2.11
C ILE A 29 -19.91 27.66 -2.02
N PRO A 30 -20.44 28.87 -2.20
CA PRO A 30 -19.67 30.09 -1.97
C PRO A 30 -19.35 30.23 -0.47
N GLU A 31 -18.07 30.33 -0.12
CA GLU A 31 -17.61 30.63 1.24
C GLU A 31 -17.46 32.15 1.44
N SER A 32 -17.05 32.88 0.39
CA SER A 32 -16.99 34.34 0.35
C SER A 32 -17.18 34.87 -1.07
N ARG A 33 -17.08 36.20 -1.27
CA ARG A 33 -17.23 36.84 -2.60
C ARG A 33 -16.24 36.35 -3.67
N TYR A 34 -15.12 35.75 -3.28
CA TYR A 34 -14.08 35.26 -4.19
C TYR A 34 -13.62 33.83 -3.87
N VAL A 35 -14.26 33.15 -2.92
CA VAL A 35 -13.87 31.81 -2.48
C VAL A 35 -15.10 30.93 -2.51
N SER A 36 -14.97 29.79 -3.18
CA SER A 36 -15.99 28.75 -3.19
C SER A 36 -15.35 27.42 -2.83
N VAL A 37 -16.06 26.63 -2.04
CA VAL A 37 -15.65 25.30 -1.64
C VAL A 37 -16.45 24.30 -2.45
N GLN A 38 -15.74 23.36 -3.08
CA GLN A 38 -16.38 22.23 -3.73
C GLN A 38 -16.78 21.21 -2.67
N VAL A 39 -18.06 20.87 -2.64
CA VAL A 39 -18.61 19.88 -1.72
C VAL A 39 -18.60 18.51 -2.38
N GLY A 40 -18.18 17.52 -1.59
CA GLY A 40 -18.05 16.14 -2.02
C GLY A 40 -16.59 15.67 -2.05
N ALA A 41 -16.41 14.39 -2.37
CA ALA A 41 -15.08 13.84 -2.59
C ALA A 41 -14.43 14.55 -3.79
N THR A 42 -13.13 14.79 -3.73
CA THR A 42 -12.34 15.18 -4.90
C THR A 42 -12.26 14.01 -5.90
N PRO A 43 -11.95 14.25 -7.19
CA PRO A 43 -11.75 13.15 -8.16
C PRO A 43 -10.75 12.09 -7.66
N ALA A 44 -9.62 12.51 -7.08
CA ALA A 44 -8.63 11.61 -6.49
C ALA A 44 -9.15 10.80 -5.29
N GLN A 45 -10.08 11.35 -4.50
CA GLN A 45 -10.73 10.61 -3.41
C GLN A 45 -11.76 9.59 -3.92
N ARG A 46 -12.37 9.83 -5.09
CA ARG A 46 -13.28 8.85 -5.73
C ARG A 46 -12.50 7.74 -6.44
N ASN A 47 -11.46 8.11 -7.18
CA ASN A 47 -10.59 7.18 -7.88
C ASN A 47 -9.14 7.37 -7.42
N LEU A 48 -8.71 6.53 -6.48
CA LEU A 48 -7.37 6.59 -5.90
C LEU A 48 -6.26 6.44 -6.96
N LEU A 49 -6.53 5.73 -8.06
CA LEU A 49 -5.56 5.52 -9.13
C LEU A 49 -5.27 6.79 -9.94
N GLU A 50 -6.18 7.76 -9.92
CA GLU A 50 -6.00 9.09 -10.54
C GLU A 50 -5.37 10.11 -9.60
N SER A 51 -5.01 9.71 -8.38
CA SER A 51 -4.30 10.60 -7.45
C SER A 51 -2.96 11.02 -8.04
N VAL A 52 -2.76 12.32 -8.19
CA VAL A 52 -1.46 12.89 -8.59
C VAL A 52 -0.53 12.86 -7.39
N LEU A 53 0.65 12.29 -7.58
CA LEU A 53 1.68 12.16 -6.56
C LEU A 53 3.00 12.75 -7.02
N SER A 54 3.77 13.25 -6.05
CA SER A 54 5.17 13.62 -6.21
C SER A 54 5.94 13.02 -5.05
N VAL A 55 6.90 12.14 -5.34
CA VAL A 55 7.53 11.33 -4.30
C VAL A 55 8.98 11.05 -4.62
N HIS A 56 9.80 11.13 -3.58
CA HIS A 56 11.17 10.66 -3.57
C HIS A 56 11.23 9.35 -2.80
N ILE A 57 11.55 8.26 -3.50
CA ILE A 57 11.64 6.91 -2.94
C ILE A 57 12.94 6.81 -2.13
N PRO A 58 12.87 6.44 -0.83
CA PRO A 58 14.05 6.36 0.02
C PRO A 58 15.13 5.41 -0.53
N LYS A 59 16.40 5.77 -0.34
CA LYS A 59 17.55 4.99 -0.84
C LYS A 59 17.63 3.57 -0.28
N GLN A 60 17.06 3.36 0.90
CA GLN A 60 16.98 2.06 1.57
C GLN A 60 16.05 1.08 0.85
N LEU A 61 15.17 1.58 -0.02
CA LEU A 61 14.34 0.76 -0.90
C LEU A 61 15.14 0.54 -2.19
N GLU A 62 15.52 -0.71 -2.41
CA GLU A 62 16.45 -1.14 -3.45
C GLU A 62 15.77 -1.85 -4.59
N THR A 63 14.58 -2.44 -4.39
CA THR A 63 13.85 -3.16 -5.46
C THR A 63 12.59 -2.44 -5.93
N ILE A 64 12.14 -2.83 -7.12
CA ILE A 64 10.85 -2.39 -7.66
C ILE A 64 9.71 -2.81 -6.72
N GLY A 65 9.76 -4.02 -6.15
CA GLY A 65 8.74 -4.47 -5.23
C GLY A 65 8.65 -3.64 -3.94
N GLU A 66 9.79 -3.23 -3.39
CA GLU A 66 9.84 -2.33 -2.22
C GLU A 66 9.29 -0.94 -2.56
N ALA A 67 9.68 -0.39 -3.71
CA ALA A 67 9.16 0.87 -4.22
C ALA A 67 7.64 0.83 -4.40
N LEU A 68 7.11 -0.23 -5.01
CA LEU A 68 5.68 -0.42 -5.21
C LEU A 68 4.92 -0.52 -3.89
N ALA A 69 5.42 -1.30 -2.93
CA ALA A 69 4.81 -1.40 -1.60
C ALA A 69 4.76 -0.03 -0.90
N TYR A 70 5.85 0.74 -1.00
CA TYR A 70 5.95 2.11 -0.47
C TYR A 70 4.96 3.07 -1.14
N LEU A 71 4.85 3.04 -2.47
CA LEU A 71 3.93 3.89 -3.23
C LEU A 71 2.46 3.60 -2.94
N LEU A 72 2.10 2.32 -2.75
CA LEU A 72 0.71 1.90 -2.56
C LEU A 72 0.19 2.19 -1.15
N HIS A 73 1.08 2.22 -0.15
CA HIS A 73 0.72 2.31 1.27
C HIS A 73 -0.18 3.51 1.63
N PRO A 74 0.11 4.76 1.19
CA PRO A 74 -0.72 5.92 1.51
C PRO A 74 -2.16 5.85 0.96
N TYR A 75 -2.37 5.04 -0.08
CA TYR A 75 -3.66 4.88 -0.77
C TYR A 75 -4.46 3.69 -0.25
N GLY A 76 -3.97 2.96 0.76
CA GLY A 76 -4.62 1.77 1.28
C GLY A 76 -4.69 0.61 0.28
N LEU A 77 -3.82 0.63 -0.74
CA LEU A 77 -3.60 -0.47 -1.66
C LEU A 77 -2.40 -1.30 -1.19
N ARG A 78 -2.33 -2.56 -1.60
CA ARG A 78 -1.22 -3.47 -1.30
C ARG A 78 -0.84 -4.30 -2.52
N LEU A 79 0.42 -4.75 -2.60
CA LEU A 79 0.78 -5.77 -3.56
C LEU A 79 0.09 -7.11 -3.21
N LEU A 80 -0.33 -7.84 -4.25
CA LEU A 80 -0.81 -9.20 -4.10
C LEU A 80 0.35 -10.08 -3.64
N LYS A 81 0.10 -10.93 -2.64
CA LYS A 81 1.14 -11.80 -2.06
C LYS A 81 1.59 -12.84 -3.06
N THR A 82 2.85 -13.25 -2.97
CA THR A 82 3.44 -14.27 -3.85
C THR A 82 2.64 -15.57 -3.87
N GLU A 83 2.02 -15.98 -2.76
CA GLU A 83 1.20 -17.21 -2.70
C GLU A 83 -0.11 -17.12 -3.50
N GLU A 84 -0.62 -15.91 -3.70
CA GLU A 84 -1.89 -15.61 -4.38
C GLU A 84 -1.65 -15.08 -5.81
N ALA A 85 -0.43 -14.69 -6.13
CA ALA A 85 -0.03 -14.07 -7.39
C ALA A 85 0.52 -15.09 -8.39
N LEU A 86 0.65 -14.64 -9.65
CA LEU A 86 1.37 -15.40 -10.67
C LEU A 86 2.88 -15.43 -10.34
N PRO A 87 3.58 -16.57 -10.49
CA PRO A 87 5.01 -16.70 -10.17
C PRO A 87 5.90 -15.67 -10.86
N GLU A 88 5.59 -15.31 -12.11
CA GLU A 88 6.34 -14.38 -12.95
C GLU A 88 6.38 -12.97 -12.37
N GLN A 89 5.42 -12.59 -11.53
CA GLN A 89 5.44 -11.32 -10.80
C GLN A 89 6.73 -11.17 -9.99
N ALA A 90 7.26 -12.26 -9.43
CA ALA A 90 8.47 -12.22 -8.62
C ALA A 90 9.72 -11.77 -9.41
N LEU A 91 9.74 -11.95 -10.73
CA LEU A 91 10.81 -11.44 -11.60
C LEU A 91 10.89 -9.92 -11.49
N LEU A 92 9.76 -9.23 -11.72
CA LEU A 92 9.67 -7.77 -11.64
C LEU A 92 10.03 -7.26 -10.25
N LEU A 93 9.43 -7.84 -9.20
CA LEU A 93 9.57 -7.32 -7.84
C LEU A 93 10.98 -7.47 -7.27
N SER A 94 11.74 -8.44 -7.79
CA SER A 94 13.13 -8.68 -7.43
C SER A 94 14.14 -7.79 -8.16
N LEU A 95 13.74 -7.08 -9.22
CA LEU A 95 14.63 -6.19 -9.95
C LEU A 95 15.02 -4.98 -9.09
N ALA A 96 16.26 -4.52 -9.26
CA ALA A 96 16.72 -3.29 -8.65
C ALA A 96 15.88 -2.10 -9.13
N LEU A 97 15.54 -1.19 -8.22
CA LEU A 97 14.88 0.08 -8.52
C LEU A 97 15.84 0.97 -9.31
N PRO A 98 15.52 1.34 -10.57
CA PRO A 98 16.37 2.25 -11.34
C PRO A 98 16.45 3.62 -10.68
N ASP A 99 17.64 4.23 -10.68
CA ASP A 99 17.85 5.55 -10.08
C ASP A 99 16.93 6.65 -10.66
N PRO A 100 16.65 6.70 -11.98
CA PRO A 100 15.68 7.65 -12.52
C PRO A 100 14.26 7.48 -11.99
N HIS A 101 13.89 6.28 -11.53
CA HIS A 101 12.55 6.01 -10.97
C HIS A 101 12.46 6.33 -9.47
N ARG A 102 13.55 6.75 -8.83
CA ARG A 102 13.53 7.17 -7.42
C ARG A 102 12.83 8.50 -7.21
N ILE A 103 12.77 9.35 -8.22
CA ILE A 103 12.07 10.64 -8.16
C ILE A 103 10.94 10.57 -9.16
N LEU A 104 9.71 10.55 -8.66
CA LEU A 104 8.51 10.65 -9.48
C LEU A 104 7.95 12.06 -9.29
N ASP A 105 8.19 12.91 -10.29
CA ASP A 105 7.60 14.24 -10.40
C ASP A 105 6.19 14.14 -11.01
N PRO A 106 5.28 15.11 -10.75
CA PRO A 106 3.84 14.92 -10.79
C PRO A 106 3.31 13.90 -11.80
N ILE A 107 2.87 12.75 -11.29
CA ILE A 107 2.36 11.61 -12.07
C ILE A 107 1.15 11.01 -11.37
N THR A 108 0.23 10.37 -12.12
CA THR A 108 -0.87 9.64 -11.49
C THR A 108 -0.35 8.36 -10.82
N LEU A 109 -1.04 7.87 -9.79
CA LEU A 109 -0.70 6.58 -9.18
C LEU A 109 -0.71 5.45 -10.23
N LEU A 110 -1.72 5.42 -11.11
CA LEU A 110 -1.78 4.43 -12.18
C LEU A 110 -0.56 4.47 -13.11
N ASP A 111 -0.15 5.66 -13.54
CA ASP A 111 0.98 5.81 -14.45
C ASP A 111 2.30 5.48 -13.75
N ALA A 112 2.45 5.79 -12.45
CA ALA A 112 3.59 5.34 -11.65
C ALA A 112 3.66 3.80 -11.58
N LEU A 113 2.52 3.12 -11.36
CA LEU A 113 2.46 1.66 -11.33
C LEU A 113 2.80 1.04 -12.70
N LYS A 114 2.35 1.65 -13.80
CA LYS A 114 2.71 1.23 -15.16
C LYS A 114 4.19 1.48 -15.46
N LEU A 115 4.71 2.64 -15.09
CA LEU A 115 6.13 3.02 -15.25
C LEU A 115 7.04 2.00 -14.56
N LEU A 116 6.72 1.63 -13.31
CA LEU A 116 7.49 0.64 -12.56
C LEU A 116 7.33 -0.79 -13.09
N GLY A 117 6.18 -1.13 -13.69
CA GLY A 117 6.00 -2.39 -14.41
C GLY A 117 6.76 -2.47 -15.74
N GLY A 118 7.07 -1.31 -16.33
CA GLY A 118 7.71 -1.20 -17.63
C GLY A 118 6.84 -1.75 -18.77
N GLU A 119 7.47 -2.01 -19.91
CA GLU A 119 6.75 -2.51 -21.09
C GLU A 119 6.41 -3.99 -20.98
N SER A 120 7.18 -4.78 -20.22
CA SER A 120 7.08 -6.23 -20.17
C SER A 120 5.96 -6.74 -19.26
N PHE A 121 5.53 -5.96 -18.26
CA PHE A 121 4.46 -6.35 -17.34
C PHE A 121 3.20 -5.50 -17.51
N GLU A 122 2.05 -6.13 -17.30
CA GLU A 122 0.75 -5.47 -17.21
C GLU A 122 0.28 -5.42 -15.75
N VAL A 123 -0.16 -4.24 -15.30
CA VAL A 123 -0.68 -4.04 -13.95
C VAL A 123 -2.17 -4.36 -13.89
N THR A 124 -2.57 -5.16 -12.89
CA THR A 124 -3.97 -5.47 -12.59
C THR A 124 -4.31 -4.97 -11.20
N ILE A 125 -5.42 -4.24 -11.07
CA ILE A 125 -5.92 -3.73 -9.80
C ILE A 125 -7.22 -4.44 -9.46
N ASN A 126 -7.26 -5.09 -8.29
CA ASN A 126 -8.48 -5.62 -7.72
C ASN A 126 -9.05 -4.60 -6.72
N PRO A 127 -10.15 -3.91 -7.05
CA PRO A 127 -10.72 -2.88 -6.18
C PRO A 127 -11.39 -3.45 -4.93
N VAL A 128 -11.82 -4.73 -4.96
CA VAL A 128 -12.52 -5.39 -3.84
C VAL A 128 -11.52 -5.72 -2.73
N THR A 129 -10.39 -6.33 -3.09
CA THR A 129 -9.33 -6.72 -2.14
C THR A 129 -8.29 -5.63 -1.92
N ARG A 130 -8.40 -4.52 -2.68
CA ARG A 130 -7.43 -3.41 -2.73
C ARG A 130 -6.01 -3.89 -3.03
N THR A 131 -5.89 -4.82 -3.97
CA THR A 131 -4.60 -5.42 -4.33
C THR A 131 -4.16 -5.06 -5.73
N VAL A 132 -2.84 -4.94 -5.91
CA VAL A 132 -2.18 -4.75 -7.21
C VAL A 132 -1.31 -5.96 -7.52
N SER A 133 -1.43 -6.50 -8.72
CA SER A 133 -0.61 -7.60 -9.23
C SER A 133 -0.06 -7.27 -10.61
N TYR A 134 0.97 -8.02 -11.01
CA TYR A 134 1.60 -7.85 -12.31
C TYR A 134 1.59 -9.18 -13.07
N THR A 135 1.35 -9.11 -14.37
CA THR A 135 1.37 -10.27 -15.27
C THR A 135 2.36 -10.02 -16.39
N LEU A 136 3.24 -10.99 -16.64
CA LEU A 136 4.19 -10.91 -17.76
C LEU A 136 3.42 -10.97 -19.08
N LYS A 137 3.61 -9.98 -19.95
CA LYS A 137 2.95 -9.93 -21.25
C LYS A 137 3.47 -11.05 -22.15
N LYS A 138 2.59 -11.62 -22.97
CA LYS A 138 2.87 -12.77 -23.84
C LYS A 138 4.10 -12.57 -24.73
N ASP A 139 4.26 -11.37 -25.29
CA ASP A 139 5.36 -11.03 -26.20
C ASP A 139 6.75 -11.12 -25.54
N TYR A 140 6.79 -11.09 -24.21
CA TYR A 140 8.02 -11.13 -23.43
C TYR A 140 8.29 -12.49 -22.77
N GLN A 141 7.36 -13.45 -22.84
CA GLN A 141 7.54 -14.79 -22.24
C GLN A 141 8.76 -15.53 -22.81
N GLN A 142 9.13 -15.25 -24.06
CA GLN A 142 10.31 -15.84 -24.70
C GLN A 142 11.66 -15.44 -24.06
N PHE A 143 11.70 -14.36 -23.27
CA PHE A 143 12.92 -13.87 -22.62
C PHE A 143 13.14 -14.46 -21.22
N VAL A 144 12.29 -15.39 -20.80
CA VAL A 144 12.27 -15.90 -19.43
C VAL A 144 12.12 -17.42 -19.45
N SER A 145 12.92 -18.09 -18.65
CA SER A 145 12.82 -19.53 -18.39
C SER A 145 12.14 -19.83 -17.05
N GLU A 146 11.57 -21.04 -16.93
CA GLU A 146 10.96 -21.52 -15.68
C GLU A 146 11.95 -21.46 -14.50
N ALA A 147 13.22 -21.80 -14.74
CA ALA A 147 14.26 -21.77 -13.71
C ALA A 147 14.52 -20.34 -13.17
N GLU A 148 14.45 -19.32 -14.04
CA GLU A 148 14.58 -17.92 -13.63
C GLU A 148 13.38 -17.47 -12.80
N ILE A 149 12.17 -17.90 -13.16
CA ILE A 149 10.94 -17.66 -12.38
C ILE A 149 11.08 -18.27 -10.99
N GLU A 150 11.46 -19.54 -10.89
CA GLU A 150 11.64 -20.20 -9.60
C GLU A 150 12.69 -19.50 -8.73
N GLN A 151 13.81 -19.09 -9.32
CA GLN A 151 14.85 -18.37 -8.60
C GLN A 151 14.35 -17.00 -8.12
N ALA A 152 13.61 -16.27 -8.96
CA ALA A 152 13.04 -14.99 -8.58
C ALA A 152 12.00 -15.12 -7.46
N VAL A 153 11.15 -16.16 -7.50
CA VAL A 153 10.20 -16.47 -6.41
C VAL A 153 10.95 -16.72 -5.10
N LYS A 154 12.03 -17.52 -5.12
CA LYS A 154 12.87 -17.77 -3.93
C LYS A 154 13.49 -16.48 -3.41
N ASN A 155 14.14 -15.71 -4.28
CA ASN A 155 14.80 -14.45 -3.92
C ASN A 155 13.80 -13.45 -3.32
N TRP A 156 12.65 -13.24 -3.98
CA TRP A 156 11.61 -12.32 -3.52
C TRP A 156 11.00 -12.75 -2.19
N THR A 157 10.70 -14.05 -2.04
CA THR A 157 10.11 -14.59 -0.80
C THR A 157 11.08 -14.44 0.37
N GLN A 158 12.35 -14.75 0.16
CA GLN A 158 13.38 -14.56 1.19
C GLN A 158 13.57 -13.08 1.53
N LYS A 159 13.64 -12.20 0.52
CA LYS A 159 13.82 -10.75 0.72
C LYS A 159 12.61 -10.10 1.42
N ASN A 160 11.39 -10.46 1.04
CA ASN A 160 10.18 -9.95 1.71
C ASN A 160 10.05 -10.41 3.17
N GLN A 161 10.60 -11.56 3.53
CA GLN A 161 10.63 -12.00 4.91
C GLN A 161 11.65 -11.21 5.74
N THR A 162 12.76 -10.79 5.12
CA THR A 162 13.87 -10.12 5.80
C THR A 162 13.79 -8.60 5.75
N VAL A 163 13.00 -8.00 4.86
CA VAL A 163 12.95 -6.55 4.68
C VAL A 163 11.53 -6.03 4.90
N ASN A 164 11.22 -5.67 6.14
CA ASN A 164 10.04 -4.88 6.45
C ASN A 164 10.52 -3.47 6.80
N HIS A 165 10.21 -2.47 5.98
CA HIS A 165 10.47 -1.07 6.30
C HIS A 165 9.15 -0.32 6.45
N TYR A 166 9.14 0.70 7.30
CA TYR A 166 8.00 1.62 7.43
C TYR A 166 8.48 3.06 7.46
N GLY A 167 7.80 3.93 6.73
CA GLY A 167 8.02 5.36 6.79
C GLY A 167 7.78 6.04 5.44
N PRO A 168 8.09 7.34 5.32
CA PRO A 168 8.54 8.19 6.42
C PRO A 168 7.49 8.29 7.53
N VAL A 169 7.93 8.23 8.79
CA VAL A 169 7.03 8.38 9.94
C VAL A 169 6.33 9.74 9.89
N LYS A 170 5.00 9.73 10.00
CA LYS A 170 4.18 10.94 10.00
C LYS A 170 4.15 11.58 11.39
N LYS A 171 3.90 12.88 11.42
CA LYS A 171 3.75 13.64 12.67
C LYS A 171 2.61 13.05 13.50
N GLY A 172 2.91 12.68 14.74
CA GLY A 172 1.93 12.16 15.70
C GLY A 172 1.77 10.64 15.72
N GLU A 173 2.44 9.91 14.82
CA GLU A 173 2.47 8.44 14.88
C GLU A 173 3.27 7.95 16.09
N SER A 174 2.77 6.90 16.74
CA SER A 174 3.50 6.17 17.79
C SER A 174 4.09 4.89 17.24
N LEU A 175 5.19 4.43 17.83
CA LEU A 175 5.77 3.14 17.47
C LEU A 175 4.75 1.99 17.60
N SER A 176 3.95 2.00 18.68
CA SER A 176 2.89 1.00 18.89
C SER A 176 1.86 1.02 17.76
N SER A 177 1.43 2.19 17.29
CA SER A 177 0.45 2.31 16.19
C SER A 177 1.00 1.74 14.87
N ILE A 178 2.28 1.99 14.59
CA ILE A 178 2.96 1.54 13.37
C ILE A 178 3.06 0.01 13.34
N ILE A 179 3.51 -0.60 14.44
CA ILE A 179 3.78 -2.04 14.47
C ILE A 179 2.56 -2.90 14.83
N THR A 180 1.45 -2.28 15.22
CA THR A 180 0.17 -2.98 15.39
C THR A 180 -0.34 -3.48 14.03
N ILE A 181 0.05 -2.80 12.95
CA ILE A 181 -0.29 -3.13 11.57
C ILE A 181 0.86 -3.93 10.96
N SER A 182 1.04 -5.22 11.30
CA SER A 182 1.82 -6.17 10.48
C SER A 182 1.74 -7.61 10.97
N GLY A 183 1.67 -8.54 10.01
CA GLY A 183 1.38 -9.97 10.15
C GLY A 183 2.45 -10.84 10.83
N LEU A 184 3.11 -10.34 11.87
CA LEU A 184 4.05 -11.12 12.70
C LEU A 184 3.27 -11.80 13.83
N LYS A 185 2.64 -12.93 13.49
CA LYS A 185 1.74 -13.70 14.38
C LYS A 185 2.42 -14.33 15.62
N TRP A 186 3.72 -14.15 15.83
CA TRP A 186 4.51 -14.97 16.77
C TRP A 186 5.34 -14.19 17.83
N VAL A 187 5.16 -12.87 17.97
CA VAL A 187 5.81 -12.04 19.01
C VAL A 187 4.83 -11.05 19.64
N THR A 188 4.99 -10.76 20.94
CA THR A 188 4.13 -9.77 21.63
C THR A 188 4.41 -8.35 21.14
N LEU A 189 3.45 -7.44 21.33
CA LEU A 189 3.60 -6.04 20.94
C LEU A 189 4.85 -5.41 21.56
N ASP A 190 5.09 -5.66 22.86
CA ASP A 190 6.24 -5.11 23.58
C ASP A 190 7.57 -5.65 23.05
N GLN A 191 7.66 -6.95 22.76
CA GLN A 191 8.85 -7.53 22.14
C GLN A 191 9.15 -6.85 20.80
N ARG A 192 8.12 -6.65 19.96
CA ARG A 192 8.27 -5.94 18.69
C ARG A 192 8.68 -4.48 18.88
N MET A 193 8.08 -3.77 19.82
CA MET A 193 8.45 -2.39 20.13
C MET A 193 9.93 -2.29 20.51
N VAL A 194 10.41 -3.18 21.39
CA VAL A 194 11.81 -3.18 21.81
C VAL A 194 12.74 -3.50 20.65
N GLN A 195 12.43 -4.52 19.86
CA GLN A 195 13.25 -4.90 18.69
C GLN A 195 13.35 -3.74 17.68
N VAL A 196 12.23 -3.11 17.34
CA VAL A 196 12.22 -1.97 16.40
C VAL A 196 12.94 -0.76 17.00
N PHE A 197 12.77 -0.50 18.30
CA PHE A 197 13.49 0.58 18.98
C PHE A 197 15.01 0.38 18.91
N GLN A 198 15.49 -0.84 19.17
CA GLN A 198 16.91 -1.18 19.13
C GLN A 198 17.49 -1.19 17.71
N ALA A 199 16.72 -1.63 16.72
CA ALA A 199 17.14 -1.64 15.31
C ALA A 199 17.21 -0.25 14.67
N ASN A 200 16.61 0.77 15.31
CA ASN A 200 16.49 2.12 14.75
C ASN A 200 16.97 3.21 15.72
N PRO A 201 18.23 3.19 16.20
CA PRO A 201 18.71 4.12 17.22
C PRO A 201 18.58 5.59 16.79
N ASN A 202 18.69 5.87 15.49
CA ASN A 202 18.59 7.23 14.94
C ASN A 202 17.15 7.71 14.76
N ALA A 203 16.15 6.83 14.79
CA ALA A 203 14.74 7.18 14.59
C ALA A 203 14.07 7.75 15.85
N PHE A 204 14.69 7.54 17.02
CA PHE A 204 14.20 8.06 18.29
C PHE A 204 15.14 9.14 18.80
N PHE A 205 14.66 9.99 19.72
CA PHE A 205 15.55 10.88 20.46
C PHE A 205 16.30 10.08 21.52
N ASN A 206 15.70 9.87 22.69
CA ASN A 206 16.29 9.10 23.79
C ASN A 206 15.31 8.08 24.39
N ASN A 207 14.09 8.00 23.85
CA ASN A 207 13.00 7.21 24.40
C ASN A 207 12.11 6.65 23.29
N MET A 208 11.63 5.44 23.47
CA MET A 208 10.75 4.75 22.52
C MET A 208 9.47 5.53 22.17
N ASN A 209 8.96 6.35 23.08
CA ASN A 209 7.78 7.20 22.88
C ASN A 209 8.12 8.57 22.25
N THR A 210 9.38 8.78 21.86
CA THR A 210 9.87 10.01 21.21
C THR A 210 10.37 9.71 19.80
N LEU A 211 9.46 9.21 18.97
CA LEU A 211 9.72 8.87 17.57
C LEU A 211 9.82 10.14 16.71
N LYS A 212 10.86 10.24 15.90
CA LYS A 212 11.08 11.36 14.97
C LYS A 212 10.13 11.22 13.77
N LYS A 213 9.67 12.35 13.24
CA LYS A 213 8.99 12.40 11.94
C LYS A 213 10.01 12.32 10.80
N ASP A 214 9.54 11.96 9.60
CA ASP A 214 10.31 11.92 8.36
C ASP A 214 11.49 10.92 8.37
N VAL A 215 11.47 9.95 9.29
CA VAL A 215 12.46 8.86 9.37
C VAL A 215 11.89 7.55 8.85
N MET A 216 12.74 6.71 8.27
CA MET A 216 12.42 5.33 7.94
C MET A 216 12.74 4.42 9.12
N LEU A 217 11.82 3.51 9.43
CA LEU A 217 11.97 2.44 10.40
C LEU A 217 12.27 1.14 9.68
N ASN A 218 13.28 0.44 10.16
CA ASN A 218 13.52 -0.96 9.90
C ASN A 218 12.67 -1.81 10.87
N LEU A 219 11.74 -2.57 10.33
CA LEU A 219 10.84 -3.49 11.03
C LEU A 219 11.22 -4.97 10.80
N THR A 220 12.41 -5.27 10.27
CA THR A 220 12.89 -6.64 10.09
C THR A 220 12.76 -7.41 11.40
N PRO A 221 11.97 -8.50 11.42
CA PRO A 221 11.80 -9.30 12.63
C PRO A 221 13.15 -9.85 13.07
N GLN A 222 13.52 -9.59 14.33
CA GLN A 222 14.68 -10.21 14.96
C GLN A 222 14.25 -11.53 15.63
N ASP A 223 15.18 -12.46 15.81
CA ASP A 223 14.90 -13.75 16.42
C ASP A 223 14.19 -13.56 17.78
N PRO A 224 12.96 -14.10 17.94
CA PRO A 224 12.16 -13.91 19.15
C PRO A 224 12.79 -14.56 20.38
N ALA A 225 13.72 -15.51 20.21
CA ALA A 225 14.46 -16.13 21.31
C ALA A 225 15.42 -15.15 22.01
N ILE A 226 15.71 -14.00 21.41
CA ILE A 226 16.68 -13.03 21.95
C ILE A 226 16.12 -12.26 23.16
N LEU A 227 14.80 -12.05 23.26
CA LEU A 227 14.20 -11.21 24.30
C LEU A 227 12.96 -11.86 24.92
N SER A 228 13.00 -12.16 26.22
CA SER A 228 11.84 -12.73 26.92
C SER A 228 10.68 -11.74 27.02
N VAL A 229 9.44 -12.26 27.03
CA VAL A 229 8.21 -11.45 27.10
C VAL A 229 8.20 -10.51 28.32
N SER A 230 8.57 -11.02 29.50
CA SER A 230 8.61 -10.21 30.73
C SER A 230 9.68 -9.13 30.71
N THR A 231 10.84 -9.40 30.10
CA THR A 231 11.91 -8.41 29.95
C THR A 231 11.47 -7.29 29.00
N ALA A 232 10.84 -7.64 27.88
CA ALA A 232 10.31 -6.66 26.93
C ALA A 232 9.25 -5.76 27.57
N SER A 233 8.27 -6.35 28.24
CA SER A 233 7.19 -5.61 28.92
C SER A 233 7.75 -4.64 29.97
N ARG A 234 8.64 -5.10 30.85
CA ARG A 234 9.29 -4.22 31.84
C ARG A 234 10.08 -3.08 31.20
N PHE A 235 10.76 -3.34 30.09
CA PHE A 235 11.50 -2.30 29.36
C PHE A 235 10.55 -1.24 28.80
N VAL A 236 9.44 -1.65 28.19
CA VAL A 236 8.42 -0.76 27.63
C VAL A 236 7.78 0.08 28.72
N ASP A 237 7.39 -0.54 29.85
CA ASP A 237 6.82 0.16 31.01
C ASP A 237 7.76 1.24 31.54
N GLU A 238 9.05 0.91 31.67
CA GLU A 238 10.08 1.85 32.12
C GLU A 238 10.26 3.01 31.13
N GLN A 239 10.29 2.73 29.82
CA GLN A 239 10.33 3.79 28.80
C GLN A 239 9.10 4.69 28.87
N HIS A 240 7.91 4.14 29.12
CA HIS A 240 6.69 4.91 29.27
C HIS A 240 6.73 5.80 30.53
N ARG A 241 7.15 5.26 31.68
CA ARG A 241 7.30 5.99 32.93
C ARG A 241 8.25 7.18 32.79
N LEU A 242 9.46 6.97 32.25
CA LEU A 242 10.45 8.03 32.04
C LEU A 242 9.95 9.13 31.09
N TRP A 243 9.13 8.76 30.10
CA TRP A 243 8.53 9.73 29.18
C TRP A 243 7.49 10.62 29.85
N LEU A 244 6.65 10.06 30.73
CA LEU A 244 5.69 10.81 31.53
C LEU A 244 6.39 11.80 32.46
N GLU A 245 7.43 11.36 33.18
CA GLU A 245 8.21 12.23 34.07
C GLU A 245 8.79 13.44 33.34
N LYS A 246 9.37 13.21 32.16
CA LYS A 246 9.93 14.30 31.33
C LYS A 246 8.87 15.25 30.78
N LYS A 247 7.63 14.79 30.55
CA LYS A 247 6.52 15.66 30.11
C LYS A 247 6.01 16.58 31.22
N VAL A 248 6.19 16.17 32.48
CA VAL A 248 5.67 16.88 33.66
C VAL A 248 6.70 17.90 34.20
N MET A 249 7.97 17.79 33.83
CA MET A 249 9.02 18.75 34.21
C MET A 249 9.22 19.82 33.12
N PRO A 250 9.20 21.13 33.48
CA PRO A 250 9.31 22.26 32.54
C PRO A 250 10.70 22.41 31.92
#